data_AF-A0A026VWT6-F1
#
_entry.id   AF-A0A026VWT6-F1
#
_cell.length_a   1.000
_cell.length_b   1.000
_cell.length_c   1.000
_cell.angle_alpha   90.00
_cell.angle_beta   90.00
_cell.angle_gamma   90.00
#
_symmetry.space_group_name_H-M   'P 1'
#
loop_
_entity.id
_entity.type
_entity.pdbx_description
1 polymer ?
#
loop_
_entity_poly.entity_id
_entity_poly.type
_entity_poly.pdbx_seq_one_letter_code
_entity_poly.pdbx_strand_id
1 'polypeptide(L)'
;MRSNLLQLHAKIHDTMNNNIKIIRSLVHQLRRIARTRSMKENAMLRYVMEQAHAHKETSQVLCKAREELRNLAEMYLCYLRSQQTCKEIHKQYAGRGERSIKETADLVGFKLPHDPK
;
A
#
# COMPACT_ATOMS: atom_id res chain seq x y z
N MET A 1 -44.00 0.37 3.66
CA MET A 1 -43.14 -0.16 2.56
C MET A 1 -42.27 0.90 1.86
N ARG A 2 -42.74 2.14 1.63
CA ARG A 2 -41.94 3.22 1.00
C ARG A 2 -40.66 3.63 1.78
N SER A 3 -40.66 3.50 3.10
CA SER A 3 -39.53 3.85 3.99
C SER A 3 -38.29 2.96 3.79
N ASN A 4 -38.47 1.66 3.50
CA ASN A 4 -37.35 0.73 3.28
C ASN A 4 -36.65 0.96 1.94
N LEU A 5 -37.36 1.43 0.91
CA LEU A 5 -36.78 1.69 -0.41
C LEU A 5 -35.86 2.92 -0.40
N LEU A 6 -36.25 3.97 0.35
CA LEU A 6 -35.42 5.16 0.57
C LEU A 6 -34.17 4.88 1.40
N GLN A 7 -34.28 4.05 2.45
CA GLN A 7 -33.11 3.62 3.24
C GLN A 7 -32.14 2.76 2.43
N LEU A 8 -32.66 1.87 1.56
CA LEU A 8 -31.82 1.04 0.69
C LEU A 8 -31.04 1.92 -0.30
N HIS A 9 -31.70 2.90 -0.91
CA HIS A 9 -31.07 3.80 -1.88
C HIS A 9 -29.98 4.68 -1.23
N ALA A 10 -30.24 5.22 -0.04
CA ALA A 10 -29.24 5.98 0.72
C ALA A 10 -28.02 5.12 1.10
N LYS A 11 -28.25 3.89 1.56
CA LYS A 11 -27.18 2.95 1.93
C LYS A 11 -26.34 2.52 0.71
N ILE A 12 -26.96 2.36 -0.46
CA ILE A 12 -26.24 2.09 -1.72
C ILE A 12 -25.35 3.28 -2.09
N HIS A 13 -25.89 4.51 -2.03
CA HIS A 13 -25.15 5.73 -2.36
C HIS A 13 -23.93 5.95 -1.43
N ASP A 14 -24.10 5.81 -0.12
CA ASP A 14 -23.00 5.94 0.84
C ASP A 14 -21.91 4.87 0.63
N THR A 15 -22.31 3.65 0.31
CA THR A 15 -21.33 2.57 0.08
C THR A 15 -20.57 2.75 -1.23
N MET A 16 -21.24 3.20 -2.29
CA MET A 16 -20.58 3.55 -3.55
C MET A 16 -19.57 4.70 -3.36
N ASN A 17 -19.92 5.72 -2.59
CA ASN A 17 -19.02 6.83 -2.29
C ASN A 17 -17.77 6.35 -1.53
N ASN A 18 -17.93 5.41 -0.60
CA ASN A 18 -16.80 4.81 0.13
C ASN A 18 -15.90 3.97 -0.76
N ASN A 19 -16.45 3.14 -1.65
CA ASN A 19 -15.65 2.35 -2.59
C ASN A 19 -14.81 3.23 -3.52
N ILE A 20 -15.39 4.33 -4.01
CA ILE A 20 -14.67 5.30 -4.84
C ILE A 20 -13.53 5.96 -4.05
N LYS A 21 -13.74 6.32 -2.78
CA LYS A 21 -12.68 6.86 -1.91
C LYS A 21 -11.53 5.86 -1.70
N ILE A 22 -11.85 4.59 -1.51
CA ILE A 22 -10.86 3.52 -1.32
C ILE A 22 -10.05 3.31 -2.59
N ILE A 23 -10.71 3.19 -3.75
CA ILE A 23 -10.05 3.04 -5.05
C ILE A 23 -9.14 4.24 -5.31
N ARG A 24 -9.60 5.47 -5.09
CA ARG A 24 -8.77 6.69 -5.25
C ARG A 24 -7.53 6.66 -4.36
N SER A 25 -7.67 6.20 -3.11
CA SER A 25 -6.56 6.07 -2.16
C SER A 25 -5.55 5.01 -2.62
N LEU A 26 -6.03 3.87 -3.13
CA LEU A 26 -5.22 2.80 -3.71
C LEU A 26 -4.43 3.29 -4.92
N VAL A 27 -5.09 3.99 -5.86
CA VAL A 27 -4.44 4.58 -7.02
C VAL A 27 -3.38 5.58 -6.58
N HIS A 28 -3.67 6.46 -5.62
CA HIS A 28 -2.71 7.42 -5.09
C HIS A 28 -1.47 6.74 -4.51
N GLN A 29 -1.64 5.65 -3.75
CA GLN A 29 -0.51 4.88 -3.22
C GLN A 29 0.30 4.19 -4.32
N LEU A 30 -0.37 3.59 -5.30
CA LEU A 30 0.31 3.01 -6.46
C LEU A 30 1.13 4.05 -7.21
N ARG A 31 0.66 5.31 -7.34
CA ARG A 31 1.47 6.38 -7.96
C ARG A 31 2.73 6.72 -7.17
N ARG A 32 2.67 6.66 -5.84
CA ARG A 32 3.85 6.96 -5.00
C ARG A 32 4.91 5.87 -5.08
N ILE A 33 4.49 4.61 -5.28
CA ILE A 33 5.38 3.46 -5.31
C ILE A 33 5.90 3.17 -6.73
N ALA A 34 5.07 3.39 -7.74
CA ALA A 34 5.43 3.15 -9.13
C ALA A 34 6.51 4.15 -9.58
N ARG A 35 7.70 3.63 -9.88
CA ARG A 35 8.79 4.39 -10.54
C ARG A 35 8.65 4.41 -12.06
N THR A 36 7.61 3.77 -12.60
CA THR A 36 7.40 3.61 -14.05
C THR A 36 6.89 4.89 -14.70
N ARG A 37 7.45 5.22 -15.87
CA ARG A 37 7.18 6.46 -16.61
C ARG A 37 5.74 6.54 -17.14
N SER A 38 5.09 5.40 -17.36
CA SER A 38 3.70 5.33 -17.77
C SER A 38 2.85 4.63 -16.70
N MET A 39 1.82 5.34 -16.26
CA MET A 39 0.86 4.86 -15.28
C MET A 39 -0.12 3.85 -15.90
N LYS A 40 -0.34 3.94 -17.22
CA LYS A 40 -1.23 3.05 -17.99
C LYS A 40 -0.68 1.63 -18.15
N GLU A 41 0.64 1.47 -18.13
CA GLU A 41 1.30 0.15 -18.20
C GLU A 41 1.43 -0.53 -16.84
N ASN A 42 1.08 0.16 -15.74
CA ASN A 42 1.13 -0.45 -14.43
C ASN A 42 0.05 -1.54 -14.31
N ALA A 43 0.48 -2.80 -14.33
CA ALA A 43 -0.41 -3.97 -14.29
C ALA A 43 -1.34 -3.96 -13.06
N MET A 44 -0.85 -3.49 -11.91
CA MET A 44 -1.66 -3.38 -10.68
C MET A 44 -2.76 -2.33 -10.81
N LEU A 45 -2.45 -1.19 -11.45
CA LEU A 45 -3.47 -0.17 -11.68
C LEU A 45 -4.56 -0.66 -12.62
N ARG A 46 -4.18 -1.31 -13.74
CA ARG A 46 -5.12 -1.92 -14.68
C ARG A 46 -6.04 -2.92 -13.98
N TYR A 47 -5.47 -3.84 -13.21
CA TYR A 47 -6.23 -4.83 -12.46
C TYR A 47 -7.22 -4.17 -11.49
N VAL A 48 -6.80 -3.18 -10.71
CA VAL A 48 -7.68 -2.47 -9.77
C VAL A 48 -8.83 -1.76 -10.50
N MET A 49 -8.56 -1.11 -11.64
CA MET A 49 -9.61 -0.44 -12.41
C MET A 49 -10.59 -1.45 -13.05
N GLU A 50 -10.10 -2.60 -13.50
CA GLU A 50 -10.91 -3.68 -14.07
C GLU A 50 -11.82 -4.32 -13.02
N GLN A 51 -11.29 -4.62 -11.82
CA GLN A 51 -12.10 -5.12 -10.70
C GLN A 51 -13.14 -4.09 -10.23
N ALA A 52 -12.76 -2.82 -10.17
CA ALA A 52 -13.68 -1.74 -9.82
C ALA A 52 -14.82 -1.61 -10.84
N HIS A 53 -14.53 -1.79 -12.13
CA HIS A 53 -15.53 -1.74 -13.20
C HIS A 53 -16.45 -2.97 -13.16
N ALA A 54 -15.88 -4.17 -12.98
CA ALA A 54 -16.63 -5.43 -12.88
C ALA A 54 -17.61 -5.46 -11.70
N HIS A 55 -17.41 -4.61 -10.69
CA HIS A 55 -18.25 -4.55 -9.49
C HIS A 55 -19.14 -3.29 -9.43
N LYS A 56 -19.24 -2.54 -10.53
CA LYS A 56 -20.01 -1.28 -10.61
C LYS A 56 -21.53 -1.50 -10.72
N GLU A 57 -22.00 -2.66 -11.20
CA GLU A 57 -23.41 -2.84 -11.61
C GLU A 57 -24.04 -4.21 -11.25
N THR A 58 -23.39 -5.12 -10.51
CA THR A 58 -23.94 -6.47 -10.33
C THR A 58 -24.93 -6.54 -9.15
N SER A 59 -26.19 -6.24 -9.44
CA SER A 59 -27.36 -6.27 -8.55
C SER A 59 -27.82 -7.67 -8.09
N GLN A 60 -27.11 -8.75 -8.45
CA GLN A 60 -27.40 -10.12 -7.96
C GLN A 60 -26.48 -10.62 -6.84
N VAL A 61 -25.41 -9.89 -6.48
CA VAL A 61 -24.44 -10.30 -5.43
C VAL A 61 -24.33 -9.25 -4.32
N LEU A 62 -25.48 -8.77 -3.84
CA LEU A 62 -25.64 -7.45 -3.22
C LEU A 62 -25.01 -7.19 -1.83
N CYS A 63 -24.28 -8.12 -1.23
CA CYS A 63 -23.53 -7.81 0.01
C CYS A 63 -22.12 -8.39 0.03
N LYS A 64 -21.97 -9.68 -0.27
CA LYS A 64 -20.71 -10.38 -0.02
C LYS A 64 -19.58 -9.94 -0.95
N ALA A 65 -19.81 -9.92 -2.27
CA ALA A 65 -18.77 -9.52 -3.23
C ALA A 65 -18.35 -8.04 -3.10
N ARG A 66 -19.27 -7.16 -2.67
CA ARG A 66 -18.97 -5.74 -2.45
C ARG A 66 -18.10 -5.53 -1.21
N GLU A 67 -18.41 -6.26 -0.13
CA GLU A 67 -17.58 -6.27 1.08
C GLU A 67 -16.24 -6.96 0.83
N GLU A 68 -16.20 -8.00 0.00
CA GLU A 68 -14.97 -8.67 -0.42
C GLU A 68 -14.03 -7.73 -1.18
N LEU A 69 -14.52 -6.96 -2.17
CA LEU A 69 -13.69 -5.97 -2.86
C LEU A 69 -13.14 -4.92 -1.90
N ARG A 70 -13.99 -4.44 -0.99
CA ARG A 70 -13.59 -3.47 0.02
C ARG A 70 -12.51 -4.04 0.94
N ASN A 71 -12.72 -5.23 1.49
CA ASN A 71 -11.78 -5.90 2.38
C ASN A 71 -10.44 -6.17 1.67
N LEU A 72 -10.51 -6.62 0.41
CA LEU A 72 -9.32 -6.86 -0.42
C LEU A 72 -8.56 -5.54 -0.66
N ALA A 73 -9.28 -4.47 -0.98
CA ALA A 73 -8.69 -3.16 -1.19
C ALA A 73 -8.06 -2.58 0.09
N GLU A 74 -8.72 -2.71 1.23
CA GLU A 74 -8.19 -2.31 2.55
C GLU A 74 -6.95 -3.14 2.93
N MET A 75 -6.95 -4.45 2.66
CA MET A 75 -5.81 -5.34 2.86
C MET A 75 -4.60 -4.89 2.03
N TYR A 76 -4.77 -4.66 0.72
CA TYR A 76 -3.68 -4.17 -0.13
C TYR A 76 -3.18 -2.80 0.33
N LEU A 77 -4.08 -1.92 0.74
CA LEU A 77 -3.73 -0.60 1.22
C LEU A 77 -2.92 -0.67 2.53
N CYS A 78 -3.28 -1.57 3.44
CA CYS A 78 -2.50 -1.89 4.65
C CYS A 78 -1.11 -2.42 4.29
N TYR A 79 -1.04 -3.38 3.36
CA TYR A 79 0.21 -3.98 2.89
C TYR A 79 1.17 -2.94 2.27
N LEU A 80 0.66 -2.05 1.42
CA LEU A 80 1.49 -1.00 0.81
C LEU A 80 2.00 0.01 1.86
N ARG A 81 1.18 0.33 2.87
CA ARG A 81 1.61 1.17 3.99
C ARG A 81 2.69 0.50 4.83
N SER A 82 2.51 -0.77 5.18
CA SER A 82 3.49 -1.50 5.98
C SER A 82 4.84 -1.61 5.26
N GLN A 83 4.85 -1.82 3.94
CA GLN A 83 6.09 -1.77 3.15
C GLN A 83 6.81 -0.41 3.28
N GLN A 84 6.07 0.69 3.25
CA GLN A 84 6.64 2.03 3.38
C GLN A 84 7.21 2.25 4.80
N THR A 85 6.45 1.87 5.83
CA THR A 85 6.93 1.92 7.22
C THR A 85 8.15 1.04 7.45
N CYS A 86 8.20 -0.17 6.89
CA CYS A 86 9.38 -1.03 6.96
C CYS A 86 10.61 -0.38 6.32
N LYS A 87 10.46 0.33 5.20
CA LYS A 87 11.57 1.09 4.59
C LYS A 87 12.04 2.24 5.48
N GLU A 88 11.12 2.92 6.15
CA GLU A 88 11.44 4.00 7.08
C GLU A 88 12.17 3.49 8.32
N ILE A 89 11.69 2.40 8.91
CA ILE A 89 12.36 1.71 10.03
C ILE A 89 13.74 1.24 9.58
N HIS A 90 13.84 0.59 8.42
CA HIS A 90 15.13 0.14 7.90
C HIS A 90 16.07 1.34 7.66
N LYS A 91 15.59 2.47 7.16
CA LYS A 91 16.44 3.67 7.02
C LYS A 91 16.90 4.22 8.38
N GLN A 92 16.06 4.16 9.41
CA GLN A 92 16.38 4.68 10.75
C GLN A 92 17.29 3.75 11.55
N TYR A 93 17.10 2.44 11.42
CA TYR A 93 17.68 1.43 12.29
C TYR A 93 18.55 0.40 11.58
N ALA A 94 18.64 0.39 10.24
CA ALA A 94 19.73 -0.31 9.59
C ALA A 94 21.01 0.34 10.07
N GLY A 95 21.73 -0.37 10.95
CA GLY A 95 23.10 0.00 11.29
C GLY A 95 23.93 0.13 10.02
N ARG A 96 25.11 0.76 10.11
CA ARG A 96 26.08 0.90 9.02
C ARG A 96 26.60 -0.44 8.43
N GLY A 97 26.00 -1.57 8.79
CA GLY A 97 26.56 -2.91 8.65
C GLY A 97 27.50 -3.23 9.81
N GLU A 98 28.19 -4.36 9.69
CA GLU A 98 29.34 -4.66 10.54
C GLU A 98 30.44 -3.63 10.25
N ARG A 99 30.99 -3.02 11.32
CA ARG A 99 32.14 -2.12 11.19
C ARG A 99 33.32 -2.92 10.66
N SER A 100 34.10 -2.32 9.77
CA SER A 100 35.34 -2.93 9.31
C SER A 100 36.31 -3.14 10.48
N ILE A 101 37.27 -4.06 10.30
CA ILE A 101 38.33 -4.33 11.27
C ILE A 101 39.08 -3.03 11.65
N LYS A 102 39.31 -2.16 10.67
CA LYS A 102 39.96 -0.85 10.87
C LYS A 102 39.13 0.09 11.74
N GLU A 103 37.86 0.31 11.37
CA GLU A 103 36.95 1.16 12.15
C GLU A 103 36.78 0.65 13.59
N THR A 104 36.81 -0.67 13.77
CA THR A 104 36.72 -1.29 15.10
C THR A 104 37.99 -1.08 15.90
N ALA A 105 39.17 -1.27 15.29
CA ALA A 105 40.46 -1.02 15.93
C ALA A 105 40.61 0.45 16.35
N ASP A 106 40.26 1.39 15.47
CA ASP A 106 40.32 2.83 15.74
C ASP A 106 39.38 3.23 16.91
N LEU A 107 38.20 2.62 17.02
CA LEU A 107 37.23 2.89 18.09
C LEU A 107 37.76 2.52 19.48
N VAL A 108 38.58 1.48 19.58
CA VAL A 108 39.14 0.99 20.84
C VAL A 108 40.59 1.45 21.06
N GLY A 109 41.14 2.28 20.16
CA GLY A 109 42.50 2.82 20.26
C GLY A 109 43.61 1.88 19.81
N PHE A 110 43.30 0.83 19.03
CA PHE A 110 44.29 -0.01 18.39
C PHE A 110 44.61 0.47 16.97
N LYS A 111 45.87 0.34 16.55
CA LYS A 111 46.29 0.50 15.14
C LYS A 111 46.40 -0.87 14.49
N LEU A 112 46.16 -0.96 13.17
CA LEU A 112 46.41 -2.22 12.46
C LEU A 112 47.93 -2.45 12.29
N PRO A 113 48.39 -3.71 12.23
CA PRO A 113 49.81 -4.06 12.12
C PRO A 113 50.55 -3.48 10.89
N HIS A 114 49.81 -2.92 9.92
CA HIS A 114 50.35 -2.30 8.71
C HIS A 114 50.22 -0.77 8.66
N ASP A 115 49.66 -0.13 9.69
CA ASP A 115 49.64 1.33 9.74
C ASP A 115 51.02 1.88 10.17
N PRO A 116 51.57 2.91 9.50
CA PRO A 116 52.83 3.52 9.90
C PRO A 116 52.72 4.11 11.32
N LYS A 117 53.81 3.99 12.09
CA LYS A 117 53.89 4.42 13.50
C LYS A 117 53.52 5.89 13.67
#